data_AF-B7FRN1-F1
#
_entry.id   AF-B7FRN1-F1
#
_cell.length_a   1.000
_cell.length_b   1.000
_cell.length_c   1.000
_cell.angle_alpha   90.00
_cell.angle_beta   90.00
_cell.angle_gamma   90.00
#
_symmetry.space_group_name_H-M   'P 1'
#
loop_
_entity.id
_entity.type
_entity.pdbx_description
1 polymer ?
#
loop_
_entity_poly.entity_id
_entity_poly.type
_entity_poly.pdbx_seq_one_letter_code
_entity_poly.pdbx_strand_id
1 'polypeptide(L)'
;MKTAYDWNEDSKISDAPTYKVVGWELNTRAKPGPRWVNLRPLLDSRHLAVQAADLNLKLMKWRMLPDLQVEKLQKTKVLIIGAGTLGCTVARVLLGWGVRNFTFVDYGKVSYSNPVRQSLFTLDDCHADGGGGRPKAEAAAEALKEIAADVQSKGVTLSIPMPGHIETREAIETSVNALDQLMQPCDVAFLLTDTRESRWLPTLMAATYGKTMINAALGLDSWLVMRHGGGLLERRRFGCYFCNDVVAPENSMKNRTVDQQCTVTRPGLAPIASSMAVELMVSLLHHADGFPLGVIPQQIRGSLVTYTMMTPTVPAFCHCTACSAGVVDSYLHDKVELVFQTCQSSGGSFLAGISGLTAFRADAAEKFDESGAWDDDHEDEV
;
A
#
# COMPACT_ATOMS: atom_id res chain seq x y z
N MET A 1 42.09 93.81 13.91
CA MET A 1 42.67 93.74 12.55
C MET A 1 43.03 92.29 12.31
N LYS A 2 42.47 91.67 11.26
CA LYS A 2 42.66 90.26 10.91
C LYS A 2 44.15 89.98 10.68
N THR A 3 44.81 89.26 11.58
CA THR A 3 46.05 88.57 11.25
C THR A 3 45.65 87.33 10.46
N ALA A 4 46.02 87.34 9.18
CA ALA A 4 45.90 86.21 8.29
C ALA A 4 46.65 85.03 8.92
N TYR A 5 45.95 83.92 9.14
CA TYR A 5 46.60 82.65 9.43
C TYR A 5 47.41 82.27 8.19
N ASP A 6 48.72 82.26 8.36
CA ASP A 6 49.69 81.82 7.39
C ASP A 6 49.48 80.31 7.16
N TRP A 7 49.11 79.93 5.93
CA TRP A 7 48.89 78.51 5.57
C TRP A 7 50.19 77.79 5.18
N ASN A 8 51.34 78.42 5.41
CA ASN A 8 52.65 77.85 5.15
C ASN A 8 53.42 77.59 6.46
N GLU A 9 52.91 76.65 7.24
CA GLU A 9 53.81 75.78 7.99
C GLU A 9 53.73 74.39 7.37
N ASP A 10 54.89 73.88 6.96
CA ASP A 10 55.17 72.45 6.79
C ASP A 10 55.00 71.70 8.13
N SER A 11 53.86 71.87 8.80
CA SER A 11 53.40 71.02 9.87
C SER A 11 53.02 69.72 9.19
N LYS A 12 54.01 68.82 9.09
CA LYS A 12 53.78 67.38 8.93
C LYS A 12 52.49 67.07 9.66
N ILE A 13 51.48 66.55 8.96
CA ILE A 13 50.36 65.87 9.60
C ILE A 13 51.02 64.74 10.38
N SER A 14 51.44 65.03 11.60
CA SER A 14 52.16 64.12 12.46
C SER A 14 51.09 63.18 12.98
N ASP A 15 51.02 62.05 12.27
CA ASP A 15 50.38 60.81 12.66
C ASP A 15 48.99 60.99 13.26
N ALA A 16 47.96 60.99 12.39
CA ALA A 16 46.60 60.69 12.84
C ALA A 16 46.65 59.47 13.78
N PRO A 17 46.03 59.53 14.98
CA PRO A 17 46.21 58.49 15.99
C PRO A 17 45.82 57.13 15.43
N THR A 18 46.77 56.19 15.43
CA THR A 18 46.54 54.81 14.99
C THR A 18 45.98 53.99 16.14
N TYR A 19 44.74 53.53 16.00
CA TYR A 19 44.08 52.71 17.01
C TYR A 19 44.24 51.22 16.69
N LYS A 20 44.76 50.44 17.65
CA LYS A 20 44.79 48.98 17.57
C LYS A 20 43.48 48.41 18.09
N VAL A 21 42.62 47.95 17.18
CA VAL A 21 41.34 47.32 17.52
C VAL A 21 41.56 45.83 17.81
N VAL A 22 41.12 45.39 19.00
CA VAL A 22 41.15 44.00 19.47
C VAL A 22 39.77 43.64 20.05
N GLY A 23 39.50 42.37 20.32
CA GLY A 23 38.26 41.94 21.00
C GLY A 23 37.45 40.86 20.27
N TRP A 24 37.95 40.32 19.15
CA TRP A 24 37.33 39.15 18.53
C TRP A 24 37.34 37.95 19.48
N GLU A 25 36.16 37.40 19.75
CA GLU A 25 36.03 36.19 20.54
C GLU A 25 36.67 35.00 19.79
N LEU A 26 37.41 34.17 20.51
CA LEU A 26 38.01 32.96 19.95
C LEU A 26 36.95 31.86 19.78
N ASN A 27 37.05 31.09 18.71
CA ASN A 27 36.23 29.90 18.51
C ASN A 27 36.65 28.76 19.47
N THR A 28 35.96 27.62 19.39
CA THR A 28 36.25 26.43 20.21
C THR A 28 37.65 25.85 19.99
N ARG A 29 38.34 26.22 18.90
CA ARG A 29 39.74 25.85 18.61
C ARG A 29 40.73 26.93 19.04
N ALA A 30 40.31 27.87 19.89
CA ALA A 30 41.09 29.02 20.35
C ALA A 30 41.67 29.88 19.20
N LYS A 31 41.03 29.89 18.03
CA LYS A 31 41.43 30.71 16.88
C LYS A 31 40.44 31.86 16.68
N PRO A 32 40.89 33.04 16.25
CA PRO A 32 39.99 34.11 15.85
C PRO A 32 39.19 33.63 14.62
N GLY A 33 37.87 33.56 14.77
CA GLY A 33 37.00 33.10 13.69
C GLY A 33 35.56 32.89 14.15
N PRO A 34 34.61 32.82 13.21
CA PRO A 34 33.19 32.70 13.51
C PRO A 34 32.86 31.35 14.18
N ARG A 35 31.82 31.34 15.01
CA ARG A 35 31.16 30.12 15.51
C ARG A 35 29.93 29.83 14.67
N TRP A 36 29.78 28.58 14.25
CA TRP A 36 28.62 28.10 13.50
C TRP A 36 27.82 27.14 14.36
N VAL A 37 26.50 27.33 14.42
CA VAL A 37 25.57 26.46 15.16
C VAL A 37 24.42 26.09 14.23
N ASN A 38 24.12 24.79 14.14
CA ASN A 38 22.93 24.33 13.43
C ASN A 38 21.72 24.37 14.35
N LEU A 39 20.88 25.41 14.19
CA LEU A 39 19.66 25.58 14.98
C LEU A 39 18.44 24.85 14.39
N ARG A 40 18.59 24.17 13.25
CA ARG A 40 17.50 23.40 12.62
C ARG A 40 16.83 22.43 13.60
N PRO A 41 17.55 21.67 14.43
CA PRO A 41 16.91 20.73 15.35
C PRO A 41 16.02 21.38 16.42
N LEU A 42 16.17 22.68 16.65
CA LEU A 42 15.45 23.42 17.68
C LEU A 42 14.40 24.39 17.13
N LEU A 43 14.56 24.84 15.88
CA LEU A 43 13.74 25.91 15.31
C LEU A 43 12.96 25.52 14.05
N ASP A 44 13.40 24.50 13.30
CA ASP A 44 12.71 24.06 12.09
C ASP A 44 11.47 23.23 12.48
N SER A 45 10.28 23.79 12.25
CA SER A 45 9.01 23.15 12.59
C SER A 45 8.85 21.76 11.98
N ARG A 46 9.37 21.55 10.76
CA ARG A 46 9.35 20.25 10.10
C ARG A 46 10.23 19.24 10.83
N HIS A 47 11.43 19.65 11.22
CA HIS A 47 12.33 18.78 11.97
C HIS A 47 11.80 18.44 13.36
N LEU A 48 11.21 19.43 14.06
CA LEU A 48 10.58 19.23 15.36
C LEU A 48 9.40 18.26 15.28
N ALA A 49 8.55 18.37 14.25
CA ALA A 49 7.43 17.45 14.03
C ALA A 49 7.91 16.00 13.81
N VAL A 50 8.97 15.81 13.01
CA VAL A 50 9.58 14.48 12.77
C VAL A 50 10.13 13.90 14.08
N GLN A 51 10.88 14.69 14.85
CA GLN A 51 11.41 14.23 16.14
C GLN A 51 10.30 13.85 17.12
N ALA A 52 9.22 14.62 17.18
CA ALA A 52 8.09 14.36 18.06
C ALA A 52 7.35 13.05 17.67
N ALA A 53 7.13 12.83 16.37
CA ALA A 53 6.50 11.61 15.88
C ALA A 53 7.37 10.36 16.18
N ASP A 54 8.67 10.43 15.91
CA ASP A 54 9.60 9.34 16.19
C ASP A 54 9.73 9.05 17.70
N LEU A 55 9.64 10.08 18.54
CA LEU A 55 9.69 9.92 19.99
C LEU A 55 8.50 9.09 20.50
N ASN A 56 7.29 9.27 19.96
CA ASN A 56 6.12 8.50 20.37
C ASN A 56 6.31 6.99 20.13
N LEU A 57 6.88 6.62 18.98
CA LEU A 57 7.17 5.22 18.66
C LEU A 57 8.30 4.65 19.54
N LYS A 58 9.33 5.45 19.81
CA LYS A 58 10.40 5.06 20.75
C LYS A 58 9.87 4.88 22.17
N LEU A 59 8.91 5.70 22.61
CA LEU A 59 8.27 5.53 23.91
C LEU A 59 7.45 4.24 24.00
N MET A 60 6.71 3.87 22.94
CA MET A 60 6.04 2.57 22.87
C MET A 60 7.05 1.42 23.00
N LYS A 61 8.16 1.49 22.26
CA LYS A 61 9.24 0.51 22.33
C LYS A 61 9.81 0.41 23.75
N TRP A 62 10.24 1.51 24.34
CA TRP A 62 10.92 1.51 25.64
C TRP A 62 10.03 1.14 26.81
N ARG A 63 8.73 1.47 26.75
CA ARG A 63 7.80 1.26 27.87
C ARG A 63 7.02 -0.05 27.78
N MET A 64 6.64 -0.47 26.59
CA MET A 64 5.64 -1.54 26.40
C MET A 64 6.16 -2.69 25.53
N LEU A 65 6.92 -2.39 24.47
CA LEU A 65 7.29 -3.37 23.44
C LEU A 65 8.79 -3.28 23.09
N PRO A 66 9.70 -3.77 23.96
CA PRO A 66 11.15 -3.61 23.78
C PRO A 66 11.67 -4.14 22.43
N ASP A 67 11.04 -5.20 21.92
CA ASP A 67 11.42 -5.87 20.68
C ASP A 67 10.87 -5.20 19.41
N LEU A 68 10.13 -4.09 19.55
CA LEU A 68 9.62 -3.32 18.41
C LEU A 68 10.78 -2.72 17.58
N GLN A 69 10.84 -3.07 16.30
CA GLN A 69 11.85 -2.57 15.35
C GLN A 69 11.31 -1.39 14.55
N VAL A 70 11.28 -0.21 15.18
CA VAL A 70 10.82 1.04 14.56
C VAL A 70 11.62 1.37 13.29
N GLU A 71 12.93 1.16 13.31
CA GLU A 71 13.81 1.44 12.18
C GLU A 71 13.53 0.53 10.98
N LYS A 72 13.05 -0.68 11.23
CA LYS A 72 12.62 -1.61 10.17
C LYS A 72 11.37 -1.06 9.49
N LEU A 73 10.36 -0.65 10.26
CA LEU A 73 9.13 -0.05 9.74
C LEU A 73 9.39 1.21 8.91
N GLN A 74 10.29 2.08 9.38
CA GLN A 74 10.68 3.30 8.65
C GLN A 74 11.30 2.98 7.27
N LYS A 75 12.09 1.91 7.17
CA LYS A 75 12.77 1.50 5.92
C LYS A 75 11.86 0.72 4.96
N THR A 76 10.80 0.10 5.45
CA THR A 76 9.88 -0.71 4.63
C THR A 76 9.26 0.12 3.51
N LYS A 77 9.38 -0.38 2.27
CA LYS A 77 8.76 0.18 1.08
C LYS A 77 7.38 -0.42 0.87
N VAL A 78 6.36 0.41 1.03
CA VAL A 78 4.96 0.01 0.91
C VAL A 78 4.37 0.43 -0.42
N LEU A 79 3.85 -0.53 -1.17
CA LEU A 79 3.06 -0.31 -2.37
C LEU A 79 1.56 -0.39 -2.01
N ILE A 80 0.79 0.67 -2.28
CA ILE A 80 -0.64 0.75 -2.03
C ILE A 80 -1.36 0.72 -3.37
N ILE A 81 -2.02 -0.40 -3.66
CA ILE A 81 -2.76 -0.62 -4.90
C ILE A 81 -4.24 -0.31 -4.64
N GLY A 82 -4.68 0.87 -5.04
CA GLY A 82 -5.99 1.46 -4.73
C GLY A 82 -5.87 2.60 -3.71
N ALA A 83 -6.09 3.84 -4.16
CA ALA A 83 -6.10 5.06 -3.35
C ALA A 83 -7.52 5.50 -2.96
N GLY A 84 -8.44 4.54 -2.81
CA GLY A 84 -9.80 4.77 -2.33
C GLY A 84 -9.89 4.89 -0.80
N THR A 85 -11.06 4.54 -0.25
CA THR A 85 -11.35 4.62 1.20
C THR A 85 -10.35 3.81 2.02
N LEU A 86 -10.07 2.57 1.61
CA LEU A 86 -9.08 1.70 2.25
C LEU A 86 -7.66 2.28 2.12
N GLY A 87 -7.24 2.64 0.91
CA GLY A 87 -5.88 3.16 0.66
C GLY A 87 -5.54 4.40 1.47
N CYS A 88 -6.48 5.35 1.56
CA CYS A 88 -6.32 6.54 2.37
C CYS A 88 -6.13 6.19 3.85
N THR A 89 -6.99 5.33 4.40
CA THR A 89 -6.92 5.01 5.83
C THR A 89 -5.71 4.13 6.16
N VAL A 90 -5.39 3.12 5.35
CA VAL A 90 -4.17 2.31 5.48
C VAL A 90 -2.94 3.20 5.51
N ALA A 91 -2.83 4.16 4.58
CA ALA A 91 -1.69 5.08 4.55
C ALA A 91 -1.57 5.93 5.82
N ARG A 92 -2.68 6.48 6.34
CA ARG A 92 -2.66 7.26 7.60
C ARG A 92 -2.28 6.41 8.81
N VAL A 93 -2.74 5.16 8.89
CA VAL A 93 -2.36 4.26 9.99
C VAL A 93 -0.88 3.86 9.89
N LEU A 94 -0.38 3.59 8.68
CA LEU A 94 1.05 3.31 8.44
C LEU A 94 1.95 4.49 8.81
N LEU A 95 1.53 5.73 8.54
CA LEU A 95 2.24 6.93 9.01
C LEU A 95 2.38 6.95 10.53
N GLY A 96 1.31 6.58 11.25
CA GLY A 96 1.30 6.46 12.70
C GLY A 96 2.32 5.44 13.22
N TRP A 97 2.53 4.36 12.47
CA TRP A 97 3.55 3.33 12.74
C TRP A 97 4.97 3.72 12.30
N GLY A 98 5.16 4.93 11.75
CA GLY A 98 6.47 5.43 11.37
C GLY A 98 6.93 5.02 9.97
N VAL A 99 6.07 4.41 9.15
CA VAL A 99 6.43 4.09 7.76
C VAL A 99 6.68 5.39 6.98
N ARG A 100 7.71 5.39 6.12
CA ARG A 100 8.14 6.58 5.36
C ARG A 100 8.07 6.42 3.85
N ASN A 101 8.07 5.20 3.33
CA ASN A 101 8.21 4.95 1.89
C ASN A 101 6.90 4.42 1.32
N PHE A 102 6.20 5.25 0.56
CA PHE A 102 4.89 4.93 -0.02
C PHE A 102 4.93 5.07 -1.54
N THR A 103 4.28 4.14 -2.23
CA THR A 103 3.92 4.30 -3.63
C THR A 103 2.45 3.97 -3.81
N PHE A 104 1.66 4.91 -4.32
CA PHE A 104 0.25 4.72 -4.62
C PHE A 104 0.06 4.37 -6.09
N VAL A 105 -0.86 3.44 -6.36
CA VAL A 105 -1.30 3.03 -7.69
C VAL A 105 -2.81 3.17 -7.76
N ASP A 106 -3.31 4.07 -8.60
CA ASP A 106 -4.75 4.26 -8.82
C ASP A 106 -4.97 4.99 -10.15
N TYR A 107 -5.91 4.51 -10.97
CA TYR A 107 -6.25 5.13 -12.25
C TYR A 107 -7.26 6.28 -12.12
N GLY A 108 -8.05 6.30 -11.05
CA GLY A 108 -9.17 7.19 -10.86
C GLY A 108 -8.79 8.64 -10.56
N LYS A 109 -9.78 9.51 -10.70
CA LYS A 109 -9.73 10.92 -10.29
C LYS A 109 -10.60 11.15 -9.07
N VAL A 110 -10.24 12.13 -8.25
CA VAL A 110 -11.03 12.52 -7.07
C VAL A 110 -12.39 13.06 -7.52
N SER A 111 -13.46 12.60 -6.90
CA SER A 111 -14.83 13.10 -7.12
C SER A 111 -15.43 13.71 -5.86
N TYR A 112 -16.47 14.54 -5.98
CA TYR A 112 -17.08 15.25 -4.84
C TYR A 112 -17.57 14.36 -3.70
N SER A 113 -17.92 13.10 -3.98
CA SER A 113 -18.35 12.15 -2.95
C SER A 113 -17.17 11.52 -2.19
N ASN A 114 -15.93 11.74 -2.65
CA ASN A 114 -14.74 11.09 -2.10
C ASN A 114 -14.25 11.69 -0.78
N PRO A 115 -14.09 13.01 -0.61
CA PRO A 115 -13.46 13.58 0.59
C PRO A 115 -14.08 13.15 1.93
N VAL A 116 -15.40 12.92 1.97
CA VAL A 116 -16.10 12.47 3.19
C VAL A 116 -15.81 11.02 3.59
N ARG A 117 -15.21 10.23 2.70
CA ARG A 117 -14.84 8.81 2.93
C ARG A 117 -13.33 8.56 2.76
N GLN A 118 -12.66 9.36 1.94
CA GLN A 118 -11.27 9.18 1.51
C GLN A 118 -10.41 10.27 2.16
N SER A 119 -9.89 9.94 3.35
CA SER A 119 -9.28 10.90 4.29
C SER A 119 -8.00 11.62 3.83
N LEU A 120 -7.53 11.39 2.60
CA LEU A 120 -6.41 12.10 2.00
C LEU A 120 -6.83 13.15 0.97
N PHE A 121 -8.12 13.30 0.69
CA PHE A 121 -8.62 14.23 -0.32
C PHE A 121 -9.46 15.33 0.33
N THR A 122 -9.36 16.51 -0.23
CA THR A 122 -10.12 17.70 0.12
C THR A 122 -11.11 18.07 -0.99
N LEU A 123 -11.95 19.08 -0.76
CA LEU A 123 -12.83 19.60 -1.82
C LEU A 123 -12.03 20.25 -2.96
N ASP A 124 -10.87 20.82 -2.65
CA ASP A 124 -10.02 21.46 -3.66
C ASP A 124 -9.46 20.42 -4.65
N ASP A 125 -9.21 19.19 -4.20
CA ASP A 125 -8.75 18.10 -5.08
C ASP A 125 -9.82 17.65 -6.09
N CYS A 126 -11.09 18.01 -5.89
CA CYS A 126 -12.17 17.75 -6.85
C CYS A 126 -12.11 18.68 -8.06
N HIS A 127 -11.31 19.74 -8.00
CA HIS A 127 -11.17 20.78 -9.02
C HIS A 127 -9.71 20.92 -9.44
N ALA A 128 -9.30 20.25 -10.52
CA ALA A 128 -8.00 20.43 -11.15
C ALA A 128 -8.11 21.31 -12.42
N ASP A 129 -6.97 21.86 -12.83
CA ASP A 129 -6.82 22.59 -14.09
C ASP A 129 -7.30 21.70 -15.27
N GLY A 130 -8.40 22.11 -15.91
CA GLY A 130 -9.06 21.32 -16.97
C GLY A 130 -10.47 20.80 -16.64
N GLY A 131 -11.04 21.16 -15.49
CA GLY A 131 -12.46 20.96 -15.19
C GLY A 131 -12.86 19.58 -14.64
N GLY A 132 -11.89 18.76 -14.23
CA GLY A 132 -12.11 17.49 -13.54
C GLY A 132 -11.25 17.35 -12.29
N GLY A 133 -11.47 16.34 -11.46
CA GLY A 133 -10.68 16.12 -10.25
C GLY A 133 -9.24 15.69 -10.51
N ARG A 134 -8.39 15.87 -9.48
CA ARG A 134 -6.98 15.47 -9.52
C ARG A 134 -6.83 13.94 -9.59
N PRO A 135 -5.76 13.41 -10.20
CA PRO A 135 -5.47 11.97 -10.15
C PRO A 135 -5.29 11.50 -8.70
N LYS A 136 -6.02 10.45 -8.29
CA LYS A 136 -6.06 9.99 -6.90
C LYS A 136 -4.71 9.58 -6.35
N ALA A 137 -3.93 8.85 -7.15
CA ALA A 137 -2.62 8.36 -6.72
C ALA A 137 -1.67 9.53 -6.39
N GLU A 138 -1.67 10.57 -7.23
CA GLU A 138 -0.83 11.75 -7.05
C GLU A 138 -1.31 12.61 -5.88
N ALA A 139 -2.61 12.91 -5.82
CA ALA A 139 -3.21 13.66 -4.71
C ALA A 139 -2.96 12.98 -3.35
N ALA A 140 -3.10 11.65 -3.27
CA ALA A 140 -2.83 10.90 -2.04
C ALA A 140 -1.36 10.98 -1.64
N ALA A 141 -0.46 10.92 -2.63
CA ALA A 141 0.97 11.00 -2.36
C ALA A 141 1.40 12.37 -1.84
N GLU A 142 0.83 13.44 -2.38
CA GLU A 142 1.07 14.81 -1.92
C GLU A 142 0.46 15.05 -0.53
N ALA A 143 -0.78 14.61 -0.29
CA ALA A 143 -1.41 14.72 1.01
C ALA A 143 -0.58 14.07 2.13
N LEU A 144 0.07 12.92 1.87
CA LEU A 144 0.99 12.34 2.87
C LEU A 144 2.21 13.22 3.16
N LYS A 145 2.77 13.90 2.14
CA LYS A 145 3.91 14.82 2.30
C LYS A 145 3.52 16.09 3.07
N GLU A 146 2.27 16.51 2.94
CA GLU A 146 1.71 17.61 3.74
C GLU A 146 1.50 17.20 5.20
N ILE A 147 1.05 15.96 5.44
CA ILE A 147 0.83 15.44 6.79
C ILE A 147 2.15 15.20 7.54
N ALA A 148 3.18 14.66 6.87
CA ALA A 148 4.44 14.30 7.48
C ALA A 148 5.64 14.63 6.58
N ALA A 149 6.56 15.46 7.11
CA ALA A 149 7.60 16.11 6.32
C ALA A 149 8.76 15.20 5.86
N ASP A 150 8.95 14.03 6.48
CA ASP A 150 10.01 13.06 6.17
C ASP A 150 9.52 11.87 5.31
N VAL A 151 8.27 11.93 4.83
CA VAL A 151 7.68 10.88 4.01
C VAL A 151 8.14 10.99 2.55
N GLN A 152 8.61 9.87 2.02
CA GLN A 152 8.88 9.64 0.61
C GLN A 152 7.67 8.97 -0.03
N SER A 153 6.81 9.77 -0.65
CA SER A 153 5.59 9.29 -1.28
C SER A 153 5.56 9.60 -2.78
N LYS A 154 5.15 8.62 -3.60
CA LYS A 154 4.95 8.75 -5.05
C LYS A 154 3.56 8.25 -5.46
N GLY A 155 2.89 8.98 -6.33
CA GLY A 155 1.67 8.52 -7.00
C GLY A 155 1.97 8.05 -8.42
N VAL A 156 1.34 6.96 -8.85
CA VAL A 156 1.39 6.48 -10.23
C VAL A 156 -0.03 6.24 -10.71
N THR A 157 -0.45 7.03 -11.71
CA THR A 157 -1.72 6.79 -12.40
C THR A 157 -1.57 5.64 -13.37
N LEU A 158 -2.18 4.50 -13.02
CA LEU A 158 -2.02 3.24 -13.74
C LEU A 158 -3.30 2.43 -13.66
N SER A 159 -3.80 2.01 -14.82
CA SER A 159 -4.90 1.04 -14.92
C SER A 159 -4.34 -0.37 -14.75
N ILE A 160 -5.08 -1.22 -14.05
CA ILE A 160 -4.72 -2.63 -13.87
C ILE A 160 -5.57 -3.45 -14.86
N PRO A 161 -4.96 -4.19 -15.79
CA PRO A 161 -5.70 -5.06 -16.70
C PRO A 161 -6.56 -6.07 -15.93
N MET A 162 -7.84 -6.12 -16.28
CA MET A 162 -8.84 -6.94 -15.59
C MET A 162 -9.22 -8.16 -16.44
N PRO A 163 -9.24 -9.39 -15.89
CA PRO A 163 -9.77 -10.57 -16.57
C PRO A 163 -11.18 -10.35 -17.15
N GLY A 164 -11.40 -10.73 -18.41
CA GLY A 164 -12.67 -10.56 -19.11
C GLY A 164 -13.00 -9.13 -19.58
N HIS A 165 -12.06 -8.19 -19.49
CA HIS A 165 -12.17 -6.86 -20.07
C HIS A 165 -11.22 -6.74 -21.27
N ILE A 166 -11.80 -6.50 -22.45
CA ILE A 166 -11.06 -6.39 -23.70
C ILE A 166 -10.22 -5.10 -23.69
N GLU A 167 -8.91 -5.25 -23.85
CA GLU A 167 -7.95 -4.16 -24.00
C GLU A 167 -6.96 -4.47 -25.13
N THR A 168 -6.25 -3.44 -25.63
CA THR A 168 -5.22 -3.64 -26.65
C THR A 168 -3.97 -4.27 -26.05
N ARG A 169 -3.22 -5.04 -26.85
CA ARG A 169 -1.98 -5.68 -26.40
C ARG A 169 -0.95 -4.65 -25.91
N GLU A 170 -0.85 -3.51 -26.59
CA GLU A 170 0.06 -2.41 -26.23
C GLU A 170 -0.29 -1.78 -24.88
N ALA A 171 -1.57 -1.58 -24.59
CA ALA A 171 -2.04 -1.06 -23.30
C ALA A 171 -1.75 -2.04 -22.16
N ILE A 172 -2.01 -3.34 -22.39
CA ILE A 172 -1.70 -4.40 -21.43
C ILE A 172 -0.20 -4.48 -21.18
N GLU A 173 0.62 -4.49 -22.22
CA GLU A 173 2.07 -4.55 -22.09
C GLU A 173 2.61 -3.37 -21.27
N THR A 174 2.15 -2.15 -21.57
CA THR A 174 2.52 -0.94 -20.83
C THR A 174 2.15 -1.08 -19.35
N SER A 175 0.90 -1.49 -19.07
CA SER A 175 0.40 -1.58 -17.70
C SER A 175 1.07 -2.70 -16.89
N VAL A 176 1.27 -3.86 -17.50
CA VAL A 176 1.96 -5.01 -16.88
C VAL A 176 3.41 -4.65 -16.57
N ASN A 177 4.13 -4.04 -17.51
CA ASN A 177 5.52 -3.62 -17.28
C ASN A 177 5.63 -2.53 -16.21
N ALA A 178 4.71 -1.56 -16.20
CA ALA A 178 4.67 -0.52 -15.17
C ALA A 178 4.42 -1.13 -13.78
N LEU A 179 3.41 -2.00 -13.63
CA LEU A 179 3.10 -2.62 -12.34
C LEU A 179 4.23 -3.55 -11.86
N ASP A 180 4.85 -4.29 -12.77
CA ASP A 180 6.01 -5.14 -12.50
C ASP A 180 7.20 -4.34 -11.93
N GLN A 181 7.52 -3.19 -12.51
CA GLN A 181 8.56 -2.27 -12.02
C GLN A 181 8.26 -1.73 -10.61
N LEU A 182 6.99 -1.64 -10.20
CA LEU A 182 6.59 -1.20 -8.87
C LEU A 182 6.58 -2.34 -7.85
N MET A 183 6.19 -3.55 -8.27
CA MET A 183 6.11 -4.73 -7.42
C MET A 183 7.50 -5.26 -7.02
N GLN A 184 8.48 -5.23 -7.91
CA GLN A 184 9.83 -5.76 -7.62
C GLN A 184 10.56 -5.05 -6.47
N PRO A 185 10.63 -3.70 -6.39
CA PRO A 185 11.34 -3.02 -5.32
C PRO A 185 10.53 -2.87 -4.01
N CYS A 186 9.24 -3.23 -3.99
CA CYS A 186 8.44 -3.12 -2.77
C CYS A 186 8.72 -4.28 -1.81
N ASP A 187 8.62 -4.00 -0.51
CA ASP A 187 8.74 -5.02 0.54
C ASP A 187 7.36 -5.60 0.87
N VAL A 188 6.35 -4.73 0.97
CA VAL A 188 4.96 -5.10 1.27
C VAL A 188 4.01 -4.39 0.31
N ALA A 189 3.07 -5.14 -0.26
CA ALA A 189 2.01 -4.61 -1.10
C ALA A 189 0.64 -4.73 -0.40
N PHE A 190 -0.12 -3.64 -0.37
CA PHE A 190 -1.51 -3.64 0.04
C PHE A 190 -2.41 -3.65 -1.20
N LEU A 191 -3.28 -4.65 -1.28
CA LEU A 191 -4.25 -4.80 -2.37
C LEU A 191 -5.63 -4.33 -1.91
N LEU A 192 -5.98 -3.11 -2.32
CA LEU A 192 -7.10 -2.32 -1.82
C LEU A 192 -7.99 -1.80 -2.96
N THR A 193 -7.97 -2.49 -4.10
CA THR A 193 -8.84 -2.20 -5.23
C THR A 193 -10.30 -2.54 -4.90
N ASP A 194 -11.21 -2.00 -5.70
CA ASP A 194 -12.65 -2.02 -5.45
C ASP A 194 -13.39 -3.10 -6.25
N THR A 195 -12.69 -3.91 -7.04
CA THR A 195 -13.27 -5.02 -7.79
C THR A 195 -12.47 -6.29 -7.62
N ARG A 196 -13.10 -7.44 -7.81
CA ARG A 196 -12.42 -8.74 -7.76
C ARG A 196 -11.43 -8.91 -8.91
N GLU A 197 -11.74 -8.43 -10.11
CA GLU A 197 -10.94 -8.66 -11.31
C GLU A 197 -9.61 -7.91 -11.21
N SER A 198 -9.64 -6.67 -10.72
CA SER A 198 -8.45 -5.85 -10.51
C SER A 198 -7.49 -6.43 -9.46
N ARG A 199 -7.96 -7.34 -8.59
CA ARG A 199 -7.12 -8.06 -7.63
C ARG A 199 -6.27 -9.17 -8.26
N TRP A 200 -6.65 -9.67 -9.44
CA TRP A 200 -6.04 -10.87 -10.04
C TRP A 200 -4.56 -10.68 -10.37
N LEU A 201 -4.23 -9.68 -11.20
CA LEU A 201 -2.86 -9.47 -11.67
C LEU A 201 -1.87 -9.16 -10.51
N PRO A 202 -2.18 -8.26 -9.54
CA PRO A 202 -1.33 -8.06 -8.38
C PRO A 202 -1.13 -9.33 -7.55
N THR A 203 -2.19 -10.14 -7.40
CA THR A 203 -2.11 -11.41 -6.65
C THR A 203 -1.17 -12.39 -7.32
N LEU A 204 -1.26 -12.52 -8.64
CA LEU A 204 -0.34 -13.34 -9.44
C LEU A 204 1.10 -12.85 -9.29
N MET A 205 1.36 -11.56 -9.50
CA MET A 205 2.71 -10.99 -9.34
C MET A 205 3.29 -11.22 -7.94
N ALA A 206 2.48 -11.08 -6.88
CA ALA A 206 2.92 -11.34 -5.53
C ALA A 206 3.24 -12.82 -5.28
N ALA A 207 2.46 -13.73 -5.87
CA ALA A 207 2.73 -15.16 -5.83
C ALA A 207 4.02 -15.52 -6.58
N THR A 208 4.23 -14.94 -7.76
CA THR A 208 5.43 -15.15 -8.58
C THR A 208 6.70 -14.65 -7.89
N TYR A 209 6.69 -13.43 -7.36
CA TYR A 209 7.87 -12.77 -6.80
C TYR A 209 8.05 -13.01 -5.29
N GLY A 210 7.18 -13.81 -4.67
CA GLY A 210 7.25 -14.07 -3.23
C GLY A 210 7.02 -12.82 -2.37
N LYS A 211 6.22 -11.86 -2.85
CA LYS A 211 5.97 -10.60 -2.14
C LYS A 211 4.97 -10.79 -1.02
N THR A 212 5.23 -10.14 0.11
CA THR A 212 4.25 -10.02 1.19
C THR A 212 3.10 -9.14 0.70
N MET A 213 1.93 -9.74 0.52
CA MET A 213 0.74 -9.04 0.07
C MET A 213 -0.38 -9.17 1.09
N ILE A 214 -0.98 -8.02 1.44
CA ILE A 214 -2.12 -7.93 2.33
C ILE A 214 -3.30 -7.39 1.53
N ASN A 215 -4.31 -8.22 1.39
CA ASN A 215 -5.55 -7.89 0.72
C ASN A 215 -6.58 -7.42 1.74
N ALA A 216 -7.24 -6.30 1.46
CA ALA A 216 -8.43 -5.89 2.20
C ALA A 216 -9.62 -5.67 1.25
N ALA A 217 -10.78 -6.18 1.67
CA ALA A 217 -12.03 -6.18 0.91
C ALA A 217 -13.19 -5.80 1.83
N LEU A 218 -14.17 -5.09 1.28
CA LEU A 218 -15.34 -4.61 2.01
C LEU A 218 -16.61 -5.14 1.37
N GLY A 219 -17.51 -5.67 2.21
CA GLY A 219 -18.91 -5.83 1.91
C GLY A 219 -19.72 -4.64 2.45
N LEU A 220 -21.04 -4.73 2.38
CA LEU A 220 -21.94 -3.69 2.91
C LEU A 220 -21.75 -3.48 4.43
N ASP A 221 -21.66 -4.58 5.17
CA ASP A 221 -21.65 -4.67 6.63
C ASP A 221 -20.53 -5.57 7.20
N SER A 222 -19.70 -6.11 6.32
CA SER A 222 -18.64 -7.07 6.63
C SER A 222 -17.34 -6.69 5.94
N TRP A 223 -16.23 -7.26 6.42
CA TRP A 223 -14.90 -6.99 5.88
C TRP A 223 -14.02 -8.25 5.91
N LEU A 224 -13.04 -8.28 5.02
CA LEU A 224 -12.01 -9.30 4.93
C LEU A 224 -10.64 -8.62 4.85
N VAL A 225 -9.74 -9.01 5.74
CA VAL A 225 -8.30 -8.74 5.63
C VAL A 225 -7.61 -10.08 5.54
N MET A 226 -6.67 -10.25 4.61
CA MET A 226 -5.87 -11.46 4.56
C MET A 226 -4.47 -11.21 4.04
N ARG A 227 -3.51 -12.00 4.53
CA ARG A 227 -2.17 -12.09 3.94
C ARG A 227 -2.12 -13.28 2.97
N HIS A 228 -1.50 -13.07 1.82
CA HIS A 228 -1.23 -14.14 0.88
C HIS A 228 -0.08 -15.02 1.37
N GLY A 229 -0.02 -16.26 0.90
CA GLY A 229 0.94 -17.26 1.40
C GLY A 229 2.39 -17.09 0.95
N GLY A 230 2.70 -16.14 0.06
CA GLY A 230 4.06 -15.89 -0.47
C GLY A 230 4.65 -17.06 -1.28
N GLY A 231 5.05 -16.85 -2.54
CA GLY A 231 6.01 -17.70 -3.29
C GLY A 231 5.73 -19.20 -3.49
N LEU A 232 5.96 -19.77 -4.68
CA LEU A 232 5.79 -21.23 -4.92
C LEU A 232 6.85 -22.12 -4.21
N LEU A 233 7.84 -21.53 -3.54
CA LEU A 233 8.98 -22.25 -2.95
C LEU A 233 8.63 -23.04 -1.67
N GLU A 234 7.49 -22.75 -1.03
CA GLU A 234 7.06 -23.43 0.21
C GLU A 234 6.07 -24.56 -0.06
N ARG A 235 6.40 -25.78 0.42
CA ARG A 235 5.57 -27.00 0.26
C ARG A 235 4.18 -26.92 0.92
N ARG A 236 4.00 -26.04 1.92
CA ARG A 236 2.72 -25.81 2.62
C ARG A 236 2.50 -24.31 2.75
N ARG A 237 1.88 -23.73 1.73
CA ARG A 237 1.59 -22.30 1.63
C ARG A 237 0.13 -22.00 1.94
N PHE A 238 -0.10 -20.81 2.51
CA PHE A 238 -1.44 -20.27 2.68
C PHE A 238 -2.06 -19.88 1.33
N GLY A 239 -3.38 -19.99 1.22
CA GLY A 239 -4.14 -19.56 0.06
C GLY A 239 -4.11 -18.04 -0.15
N CYS A 240 -4.16 -17.63 -1.41
CA CYS A 240 -4.42 -16.24 -1.79
C CYS A 240 -5.93 -15.95 -1.79
N TYR A 241 -6.31 -14.71 -2.11
CA TYR A 241 -7.71 -14.28 -2.23
C TYR A 241 -8.55 -15.23 -3.10
N PHE A 242 -8.00 -15.71 -4.22
CA PHE A 242 -8.68 -16.59 -5.19
C PHE A 242 -8.63 -18.09 -4.83
N CYS A 243 -7.98 -18.51 -3.75
CA CYS A 243 -7.98 -19.92 -3.35
C CYS A 243 -9.28 -20.35 -2.66
N ASN A 244 -10.07 -19.40 -2.18
CA ASN A 244 -11.33 -19.67 -1.47
C ASN A 244 -12.53 -19.79 -2.41
N ASP A 245 -12.33 -19.63 -3.71
CA ASP A 245 -13.40 -19.64 -4.70
C ASP A 245 -13.02 -20.57 -5.85
N VAL A 246 -13.99 -21.39 -6.26
CA VAL A 246 -13.87 -22.32 -7.37
C VAL A 246 -14.27 -21.67 -8.70
N VAL A 247 -14.49 -20.35 -8.73
CA VAL A 247 -14.82 -19.57 -9.94
C VAL A 247 -13.68 -18.66 -10.37
N ALA A 248 -13.36 -18.67 -11.66
CA ALA A 248 -12.39 -17.76 -12.25
C ALA A 248 -12.90 -16.31 -12.16
N PRO A 249 -12.04 -15.29 -11.96
CA PRO A 249 -12.47 -13.91 -12.07
C PRO A 249 -12.98 -13.62 -13.49
N GLU A 250 -14.12 -12.96 -13.58
CA GLU A 250 -14.83 -12.60 -14.81
C GLU A 250 -15.39 -11.18 -14.66
N ASN A 251 -15.93 -10.58 -15.72
CA ASN A 251 -16.54 -9.24 -15.68
C ASN A 251 -17.77 -9.20 -14.73
N SER A 252 -17.53 -8.91 -13.46
CA SER A 252 -18.54 -8.88 -12.39
C SER A 252 -19.32 -7.58 -12.32
N MET A 253 -19.02 -6.58 -13.16
CA MET A 253 -19.80 -5.33 -13.27
C MET A 253 -21.27 -5.59 -13.68
N LYS A 254 -21.64 -6.84 -13.99
CA LYS A 254 -23.00 -7.28 -14.30
C LYS A 254 -23.74 -8.04 -13.17
N ASN A 255 -23.13 -8.52 -12.06
CA ASN A 255 -23.89 -9.21 -10.97
C ASN A 255 -23.14 -9.46 -9.61
N ARG A 256 -23.81 -9.10 -8.49
CA ARG A 256 -23.64 -9.50 -7.04
C ARG A 256 -22.48 -8.90 -6.18
N THR A 257 -22.39 -9.33 -4.89
CA THR A 257 -22.63 -8.53 -3.65
C THR A 257 -21.43 -8.22 -2.71
N VAL A 258 -20.21 -8.75 -2.92
CA VAL A 258 -19.03 -8.47 -2.08
C VAL A 258 -17.88 -8.04 -2.99
N ASP A 259 -17.21 -6.93 -2.66
CA ASP A 259 -16.38 -6.11 -3.57
C ASP A 259 -17.19 -5.34 -4.66
N GLN A 260 -18.44 -4.96 -4.39
CA GLN A 260 -19.10 -3.89 -5.17
C GLN A 260 -18.77 -2.53 -4.57
N GLN A 261 -18.24 -1.62 -5.39
CA GLN A 261 -17.99 -0.19 -5.15
C GLN A 261 -17.93 0.20 -3.67
N CYS A 262 -16.71 0.40 -3.14
CA CYS A 262 -16.44 0.84 -1.77
C CYS A 262 -17.23 2.09 -1.28
N THR A 263 -17.98 2.76 -2.17
CA THR A 263 -18.93 3.84 -1.90
C THR A 263 -20.21 3.39 -1.19
N VAL A 264 -20.70 2.16 -1.40
CA VAL A 264 -21.95 1.62 -0.80
C VAL A 264 -21.66 0.73 0.40
N THR A 265 -20.72 1.14 1.24
CA THR A 265 -20.34 0.42 2.47
C THR A 265 -20.63 1.29 3.69
N ARG A 266 -20.91 0.66 4.84
CA ARG A 266 -21.01 1.39 6.11
C ARG A 266 -19.67 2.08 6.41
N PRO A 267 -19.63 3.42 6.63
CA PRO A 267 -18.37 4.18 6.72
C PRO A 267 -17.38 3.66 7.78
N GLY A 268 -17.87 3.04 8.86
CA GLY A 268 -17.03 2.48 9.92
C GLY A 268 -16.21 1.25 9.51
N LEU A 269 -16.53 0.57 8.41
CA LEU A 269 -15.84 -0.65 7.99
C LEU A 269 -14.42 -0.39 7.48
N ALA A 270 -14.23 0.66 6.67
CA ALA A 270 -12.94 0.92 6.07
C ALA A 270 -11.85 1.22 7.13
N PRO A 271 -12.10 2.03 8.17
CA PRO A 271 -11.15 2.17 9.28
C PRO A 271 -10.85 0.87 10.00
N ILE A 272 -11.85 0.03 10.28
CA ILE A 272 -11.63 -1.26 10.97
C ILE A 272 -10.75 -2.16 10.11
N ALA A 273 -11.11 -2.38 8.85
CA ALA A 273 -10.36 -3.23 7.94
C ALA A 273 -8.94 -2.70 7.69
N SER A 274 -8.78 -1.38 7.55
CA SER A 274 -7.48 -0.75 7.32
C SER A 274 -6.56 -0.90 8.53
N SER A 275 -7.07 -0.66 9.74
CA SER A 275 -6.28 -0.87 10.97
C SER A 275 -5.88 -2.34 11.11
N MET A 276 -6.81 -3.28 10.90
CA MET A 276 -6.51 -4.72 10.97
C MET A 276 -5.46 -5.14 9.94
N ALA A 277 -5.50 -4.57 8.72
CA ALA A 277 -4.51 -4.82 7.68
C ALA A 277 -3.12 -4.29 8.06
N VAL A 278 -3.04 -3.09 8.64
CA VAL A 278 -1.76 -2.51 9.07
C VAL A 278 -1.20 -3.23 10.29
N GLU A 279 -2.01 -3.55 11.30
CA GLU A 279 -1.55 -4.34 12.46
C GLU A 279 -1.04 -5.72 12.02
N LEU A 280 -1.73 -6.39 11.08
CA LEU A 280 -1.26 -7.64 10.52
C LEU A 280 0.10 -7.50 9.82
N MET A 281 0.31 -6.40 9.09
CA MET A 281 1.59 -6.08 8.44
C MET A 281 2.71 -5.92 9.47
N VAL A 282 2.48 -5.11 10.50
CA VAL A 282 3.48 -4.82 11.53
C VAL A 282 3.83 -6.11 12.28
N SER A 283 2.84 -6.90 12.69
CA SER A 283 3.06 -8.20 13.33
C SER A 283 3.82 -9.18 12.43
N LEU A 284 3.50 -9.23 11.14
CA LEU A 284 4.19 -10.08 10.17
C LEU A 284 5.66 -9.69 10.00
N LEU A 285 5.97 -8.41 9.97
CA LEU A 285 7.35 -7.93 9.88
C LEU A 285 8.17 -8.26 11.14
N HIS A 286 7.54 -8.45 12.30
CA HIS A 286 8.20 -8.78 13.56
C HIS A 286 8.08 -10.27 13.93
N HIS A 287 7.62 -11.11 13.00
CA HIS A 287 7.38 -12.53 13.27
C HIS A 287 8.64 -13.28 13.73
N ALA A 288 9.77 -13.02 13.07
CA ALA A 288 11.03 -13.69 13.38
C ALA A 288 11.59 -13.34 14.77
N ASP A 289 11.05 -12.29 15.40
CA ASP A 289 11.51 -11.76 16.69
C ASP A 289 10.69 -12.31 17.88
N GLY A 290 9.90 -13.37 17.67
CA GLY A 290 9.19 -14.05 18.76
C GLY A 290 7.76 -13.57 19.01
N PHE A 291 7.07 -13.07 17.98
CA PHE A 291 5.66 -12.61 18.06
C PHE A 291 5.38 -11.52 19.10
N PRO A 292 6.17 -10.43 19.17
CA PRO A 292 5.99 -9.40 20.21
C PRO A 292 4.63 -8.67 20.15
N LEU A 293 3.90 -8.80 19.03
CA LEU A 293 2.63 -8.14 18.77
C LEU A 293 1.43 -9.12 18.69
N GLY A 294 1.64 -10.37 19.12
CA GLY A 294 0.59 -11.39 19.19
C GLY A 294 0.47 -12.28 17.94
N VAL A 295 -0.73 -12.84 17.75
CA VAL A 295 -0.99 -13.84 16.71
C VAL A 295 -1.00 -13.25 15.30
N ILE A 296 -0.60 -14.07 14.31
CA ILE A 296 -0.50 -13.66 12.91
C ILE A 296 -1.47 -14.50 12.05
N PRO A 297 -2.77 -14.19 12.11
CA PRO A 297 -3.77 -14.94 11.34
C PRO A 297 -3.52 -14.83 9.84
N GLN A 298 -3.97 -15.82 9.07
CA GLN A 298 -3.96 -15.70 7.61
C GLN A 298 -5.07 -14.77 7.14
N GLN A 299 -6.29 -15.00 7.61
CA GLN A 299 -7.46 -14.17 7.29
C GLN A 299 -8.05 -13.64 8.59
N ILE A 300 -8.63 -12.46 8.52
CA ILE A 300 -9.46 -11.86 9.55
C ILE A 300 -10.74 -11.41 8.85
N ARG A 301 -11.87 -11.98 9.28
CA ARG A 301 -13.20 -11.64 8.75
C ARG A 301 -14.03 -11.10 9.89
N GLY A 302 -14.73 -10.00 9.64
CA GLY A 302 -15.59 -9.39 10.65
C GLY A 302 -16.93 -8.95 10.07
N SER A 303 -17.92 -8.86 10.96
CA SER A 303 -19.25 -8.35 10.64
C SER A 303 -19.68 -7.31 11.68
N LEU A 304 -20.15 -6.15 11.20
CA LEU A 304 -20.76 -5.12 12.04
C LEU A 304 -22.23 -5.40 12.35
N VAL A 305 -22.83 -6.44 11.77
CA VAL A 305 -24.18 -6.88 12.14
C VAL A 305 -24.12 -7.66 13.44
N THR A 306 -23.20 -8.62 13.52
CA THR A 306 -23.06 -9.52 14.67
C THR A 306 -21.98 -9.08 15.65
N TYR A 307 -21.16 -8.08 15.31
CA TYR A 307 -19.98 -7.68 16.07
C TYR A 307 -19.00 -8.83 16.35
N THR A 308 -18.95 -9.80 15.43
CA THR A 308 -18.06 -10.96 15.55
C THR A 308 -16.87 -10.84 14.60
N MET A 309 -15.75 -11.45 15.01
CA MET A 309 -14.56 -11.62 14.18
C MET A 309 -14.11 -13.07 14.21
N MET A 310 -13.61 -13.57 13.08
CA MET A 310 -13.09 -14.93 12.92
C MET A 310 -11.78 -14.92 12.13
N THR A 311 -10.91 -15.88 12.42
CA THR A 311 -9.57 -15.98 11.84
C THR A 311 -9.33 -17.31 11.09
N PRO A 312 -10.10 -17.58 10.02
CA PRO A 312 -9.96 -18.84 9.29
C PRO A 312 -8.61 -18.93 8.58
N THR A 313 -8.13 -20.16 8.44
CA THR A 313 -6.93 -20.49 7.68
C THR A 313 -7.34 -21.40 6.54
N VAL A 314 -6.88 -21.07 5.33
CA VAL A 314 -7.18 -21.77 4.09
C VAL A 314 -5.87 -22.10 3.38
N PRO A 315 -5.61 -23.38 3.09
CA PRO A 315 -4.42 -23.78 2.34
C PRO A 315 -4.48 -23.25 0.89
N ALA A 316 -3.32 -23.18 0.24
CA ALA A 316 -3.30 -22.89 -1.19
C ALA A 316 -3.97 -24.00 -1.98
N PHE A 317 -4.88 -23.60 -2.87
CA PHE A 317 -5.57 -24.51 -3.77
C PHE A 317 -4.70 -24.79 -5.00
N CYS A 318 -4.47 -26.08 -5.31
CA CYS A 318 -3.64 -26.50 -6.43
C CYS A 318 -4.17 -26.03 -7.79
N HIS A 319 -5.48 -25.88 -7.93
CA HIS A 319 -6.13 -25.37 -9.14
C HIS A 319 -6.57 -23.91 -9.05
N CYS A 320 -5.90 -23.11 -8.21
CA CYS A 320 -6.19 -21.68 -8.11
C CYS A 320 -5.88 -20.94 -9.42
N THR A 321 -6.81 -20.10 -9.87
CA THR A 321 -6.70 -19.29 -11.10
C THR A 321 -5.69 -18.12 -10.99
N ALA A 322 -5.08 -17.91 -9.82
CA ALA A 322 -4.10 -16.86 -9.59
C ALA A 322 -2.74 -17.36 -9.08
N CYS A 323 -2.71 -18.37 -8.19
CA CYS A 323 -1.45 -18.82 -7.58
C CYS A 323 -1.15 -20.31 -7.74
N SER A 324 -1.82 -21.02 -8.65
CA SER A 324 -1.43 -22.38 -9.03
C SER A 324 -0.09 -22.37 -9.78
N ALA A 325 0.61 -23.51 -9.77
CA ALA A 325 1.87 -23.66 -10.48
C ALA A 325 1.72 -23.35 -11.97
N GLY A 326 0.71 -23.91 -12.65
CA GLY A 326 0.48 -23.69 -14.08
C GLY A 326 0.29 -22.21 -14.45
N VAL A 327 -0.43 -21.44 -13.62
CA VAL A 327 -0.64 -20.00 -13.89
C VAL A 327 0.64 -19.19 -13.65
N VAL A 328 1.39 -19.49 -12.59
CA VAL A 328 2.66 -18.81 -12.30
C VAL A 328 3.72 -19.15 -13.33
N ASP A 329 3.83 -20.42 -13.75
CA ASP A 329 4.78 -20.86 -14.76
C ASP A 329 4.48 -20.20 -16.12
N SER A 330 3.19 -20.08 -16.47
CA SER A 330 2.77 -19.34 -17.67
C SER A 330 3.13 -17.85 -17.59
N TYR A 331 3.01 -17.23 -16.41
CA TYR A 331 3.39 -15.83 -16.20
C TYR A 331 4.90 -15.62 -16.32
N LEU A 332 5.70 -16.56 -15.81
CA LEU A 332 7.16 -16.54 -15.92
C LEU A 332 7.64 -16.75 -17.36
N HIS A 333 6.89 -17.51 -18.17
CA HIS A 333 7.21 -17.74 -19.57
C HIS A 333 6.94 -16.49 -20.43
N ASP A 334 5.73 -15.96 -20.38
CA ASP A 334 5.36 -14.72 -21.08
C ASP A 334 4.25 -13.98 -20.31
N LYS A 335 4.67 -13.00 -19.51
CA LYS A 335 3.77 -12.19 -18.67
C LYS A 335 2.76 -11.37 -19.48
N VAL A 336 3.10 -10.92 -20.70
CA VAL A 336 2.22 -10.08 -21.50
C VAL A 336 1.18 -10.95 -22.20
N GLU A 337 1.61 -12.08 -22.76
CA GLU A 337 0.71 -13.02 -23.43
C GLU A 337 -0.32 -13.62 -22.48
N LEU A 338 0.10 -14.07 -21.28
CA LEU A 338 -0.83 -14.62 -20.29
C LEU A 338 -1.92 -13.60 -19.93
N VAL A 339 -1.52 -12.36 -19.64
CA VAL A 339 -2.47 -11.30 -19.24
C VAL A 339 -3.37 -10.92 -20.42
N PHE A 340 -2.82 -10.80 -21.63
CA PHE A 340 -3.59 -10.53 -22.84
C PHE A 340 -4.68 -11.59 -23.06
N GLN A 341 -4.32 -12.87 -23.09
CA GLN A 341 -5.27 -13.97 -23.28
C GLN A 341 -6.32 -14.01 -22.15
N THR A 342 -5.92 -13.73 -20.92
CA THR A 342 -6.83 -13.66 -19.77
C THR A 342 -7.85 -12.53 -19.89
N CYS A 343 -7.43 -11.36 -20.39
CA CYS A 343 -8.32 -10.22 -20.63
C CYS A 343 -9.28 -10.48 -21.80
N GLN A 344 -8.82 -11.16 -22.86
CA GLN A 344 -9.64 -11.46 -24.04
C GLN A 344 -10.62 -12.62 -23.84
N SER A 345 -10.33 -13.53 -22.91
CA SER A 345 -11.14 -14.73 -22.69
C SER A 345 -12.44 -14.39 -21.96
N SER A 346 -13.57 -14.66 -22.60
CA SER A 346 -14.87 -14.62 -21.95
C SER A 346 -15.04 -15.81 -21.00
N GLY A 347 -15.69 -15.58 -19.86
CA GLY A 347 -16.03 -16.63 -18.90
C GLY A 347 -14.85 -17.28 -18.17
N GLY A 348 -13.68 -16.61 -18.13
CA GLY A 348 -12.51 -17.09 -17.38
C GLY A 348 -11.96 -18.46 -17.83
N SER A 349 -12.37 -18.94 -19.00
CA SER A 349 -12.12 -20.29 -19.51
C SER A 349 -10.63 -20.58 -19.70
N PHE A 350 -9.86 -19.60 -20.19
CA PHE A 350 -8.41 -19.72 -20.34
C PHE A 350 -7.69 -19.94 -19.00
N LEU A 351 -8.02 -19.16 -17.97
CA LEU A 351 -7.46 -19.35 -16.62
C LEU A 351 -7.88 -20.68 -16.01
N ALA A 352 -9.13 -21.09 -16.22
CA ALA A 352 -9.64 -22.37 -15.73
C ALA A 352 -8.92 -23.56 -16.41
N GLY A 353 -8.57 -23.43 -17.69
CA GLY A 353 -7.75 -24.42 -18.41
C GLY A 353 -6.33 -24.52 -17.85
N ILE A 354 -5.61 -23.39 -17.74
CA ILE A 354 -4.21 -23.37 -17.30
C ILE A 354 -4.06 -23.82 -15.84
N SER A 355 -5.00 -23.44 -14.98
CA SER A 355 -4.99 -23.87 -13.56
C SER A 355 -5.41 -25.33 -13.37
N GLY A 356 -5.96 -25.99 -14.39
CA GLY A 356 -6.57 -27.32 -14.27
C GLY A 356 -7.93 -27.32 -13.56
N LEU A 357 -8.50 -26.13 -13.28
CA LEU A 357 -9.81 -25.98 -12.67
C LEU A 357 -10.93 -26.57 -13.54
N THR A 358 -10.80 -26.49 -14.86
CA THR A 358 -11.78 -27.10 -15.79
C THR A 358 -11.87 -28.61 -15.59
N ALA A 359 -10.72 -29.29 -15.54
CA ALA A 359 -10.66 -30.73 -15.30
C ALA A 359 -11.15 -31.10 -13.89
N PHE A 360 -10.76 -30.31 -12.88
CA PHE A 360 -11.22 -30.50 -11.50
C PHE A 360 -12.75 -30.38 -11.37
N ARG A 361 -13.37 -29.43 -12.07
CA ARG A 361 -14.83 -29.27 -12.08
C ARG A 361 -15.54 -30.43 -12.78
N ALA A 362 -14.98 -30.95 -13.87
CA ALA A 362 -15.53 -32.11 -14.58
C ALA A 362 -15.48 -33.36 -13.69
N ASP A 363 -14.33 -33.67 -13.07
CA ASP A 363 -14.17 -34.78 -12.13
C ASP A 363 -15.10 -34.65 -10.91
N ALA A 364 -15.29 -33.44 -10.40
CA ALA A 364 -16.23 -33.19 -9.31
C ALA A 364 -17.70 -33.41 -9.73
N ALA A 365 -18.07 -33.04 -10.96
CA ALA A 365 -19.42 -33.26 -11.47
C ALA A 365 -19.72 -34.75 -11.68
N GLU A 366 -18.78 -35.51 -12.26
CA GLU A 366 -18.90 -36.95 -12.43
C GLU A 366 -19.11 -37.67 -11.09
N LYS A 367 -18.29 -37.33 -10.07
CA LYS A 367 -18.44 -37.88 -8.72
C LYS A 367 -19.74 -37.47 -8.03
N PHE A 368 -20.26 -36.29 -8.33
CA PHE A 368 -21.53 -35.85 -7.77
C PHE A 368 -22.69 -36.66 -8.37
N ASP A 369 -22.67 -36.89 -9.67
CA ASP A 369 -23.64 -37.72 -10.38
C ASP A 369 -23.57 -39.18 -9.90
N GLU A 370 -22.38 -39.72 -9.62
CA GLU A 370 -22.20 -41.04 -9.01
C GLU A 370 -22.71 -41.11 -7.56
N SER A 371 -22.60 -40.01 -6.79
CA SER A 371 -23.06 -39.93 -5.40
C SER A 371 -24.54 -39.55 -5.24
N GLY A 372 -25.17 -39.13 -6.34
CA GLY A 372 -26.58 -38.74 -6.42
C GLY A 372 -27.56 -39.91 -6.52
N ALA A 373 -27.05 -41.14 -6.66
CA ALA A 373 -27.82 -42.36 -6.45
C ALA A 373 -27.99 -42.62 -4.94
N TRP A 374 -28.71 -41.73 -4.26
CA TRP A 374 -29.44 -42.15 -3.06
C TRP A 374 -30.67 -42.85 -3.58
N ASP A 375 -30.67 -44.19 -3.51
CA ASP A 375 -31.82 -45.04 -3.77
C ASP A 375 -33.05 -44.43 -3.11
N ASP A 376 -33.96 -43.92 -3.94
CA ASP A 376 -35.35 -43.64 -3.58
C ASP A 376 -36.15 -44.97 -3.59
N ASP A 377 -35.52 -46.08 -3.18
CA ASP A 377 -36.16 -47.37 -2.94
C ASP A 377 -36.77 -47.36 -1.53
N HIS A 378 -37.72 -46.44 -1.34
CA HIS A 378 -38.87 -46.72 -0.50
C HIS A 378 -40.09 -46.88 -1.42
N GLU A 379 -40.03 -47.93 -2.25
CA GLU A 379 -41.23 -48.56 -2.78
C GLU A 379 -42.08 -49.05 -1.60
N ASP A 380 -43.30 -48.53 -1.59
CA ASP A 380 -44.52 -49.06 -0.98
C ASP A 380 -44.47 -50.55 -0.59
N GLU A 381 -44.37 -50.86 0.71
CA GLU A 381 -44.94 -52.11 1.25
C GLU A 381 -45.59 -51.91 2.65
N VAL A 382 -46.93 -51.97 2.61
CA VAL A 382 -47.96 -52.33 3.62
C VAL A 382 -48.43 -51.29 4.64
#